data_AF-A0A958L7U0-F1
#
_entry.id   AF-A0A958L7U0-F1
#
_cell.length_a   1.000
_cell.length_b   1.000
_cell.length_c   1.000
_cell.angle_alpha   90.00
_cell.angle_beta   90.00
_cell.angle_gamma   90.00
#
_symmetry.space_group_name_H-M   'P 1'
#
loop_
_entity.id
_entity.type
_entity.pdbx_description
1 polymer ?
#
loop_
_entity_poly.entity_id
_entity_poly.type
_entity_poly.pdbx_seq_one_letter_code
_entity_poly.pdbx_strand_id
1 'polypeptide(L)'
;MFDLPLHPIVVHFPIAIGFLLPFLSLMLLILIKKNILPPMAWSIVVLLSGIYLGTAFIAEEMGERDEKKVEEVVGHDPLEEHEEKGELIPWIAATIFLISLTPLALNKKLEMQLLTIVISFVGLYPLMEAGHTGGELVYKYGAAQAHMTETQEEDCATNLEGDISDDANCSTKLENESDKNDDDHDEDYED
;
A
#
# COMPACT_ATOMS: atom_id res chain seq x y z
N MET A 1 7.31 -3.80 -20.01
CA MET A 1 6.56 -5.01 -19.56
C MET A 1 6.60 -5.17 -18.04
N PHE A 2 6.68 -4.05 -17.33
CA PHE A 2 6.19 -3.86 -15.97
C PHE A 2 5.74 -2.40 -15.96
N ASP A 3 4.60 -2.15 -16.57
CA ASP A 3 4.06 -0.79 -16.82
C ASP A 3 3.11 -0.38 -15.68
N LEU A 4 3.29 -1.00 -14.51
CA LEU A 4 2.64 -0.63 -13.27
C LEU A 4 3.73 0.01 -12.39
N PRO A 5 3.43 1.11 -11.67
CA PRO A 5 4.36 1.64 -10.70
C PRO A 5 4.77 0.48 -9.79
N LEU A 6 6.07 0.24 -9.62
CA LEU A 6 6.56 -0.85 -8.75
C LEU A 6 6.27 -0.55 -7.27
N HIS A 7 6.03 0.73 -6.98
CA HIS A 7 5.82 1.29 -5.66
C HIS A 7 4.68 0.61 -4.87
N PRO A 8 3.45 0.42 -5.40
CA PRO A 8 2.34 -0.17 -4.66
C PRO A 8 2.60 -1.64 -4.29
N ILE A 9 3.28 -2.39 -5.15
CA ILE A 9 3.57 -3.81 -4.89
C ILE A 9 4.49 -3.93 -3.67
N VAL A 10 5.48 -3.05 -3.56
CA VAL A 10 6.44 -3.11 -2.46
C VAL A 10 5.80 -2.73 -1.12
N VAL A 11 4.95 -1.69 -1.11
CA VAL A 11 4.29 -1.22 0.12
C VAL A 11 3.19 -2.16 0.64
N HIS A 12 2.68 -3.09 -0.18
CA HIS A 12 1.68 -4.07 0.24
C HIS A 12 2.28 -5.39 0.78
N PHE A 13 3.56 -5.68 0.55
CA PHE A 13 4.19 -6.90 1.09
C PHE A 13 4.09 -7.05 2.62
N PRO A 14 4.25 -5.99 3.44
CA PRO A 14 4.08 -6.08 4.88
C PRO A 14 2.72 -6.64 5.27
N ILE A 15 1.65 -6.31 4.52
CA ILE A 15 0.29 -6.80 4.79
C ILE A 15 0.23 -8.31 4.65
N ALA A 16 0.75 -8.86 3.55
CA ALA A 16 0.73 -10.30 3.31
C ALA A 16 1.55 -11.07 4.37
N ILE A 17 2.74 -10.57 4.70
CA ILE A 17 3.62 -11.23 5.66
C ILE A 17 3.05 -11.10 7.08
N GLY A 18 2.66 -9.90 7.49
CA GLY A 18 2.07 -9.62 8.79
C GLY A 18 0.81 -10.43 9.04
N PHE A 19 -0.04 -10.61 8.01
CA PHE A 19 -1.22 -11.45 8.09
C PHE A 19 -0.88 -12.94 8.26
N LEU A 20 0.10 -13.46 7.51
CA LEU A 20 0.46 -14.89 7.53
C LEU A 20 1.23 -15.29 8.79
N LEU A 21 2.03 -14.37 9.34
CA LEU A 21 2.94 -14.60 10.45
C LEU A 21 2.29 -15.22 11.71
N PRO A 22 1.15 -14.73 12.26
CA PRO A 22 0.54 -15.34 13.45
C PRO A 22 0.11 -16.79 13.21
N PHE A 23 -0.46 -17.09 12.05
CA PHE A 23 -0.92 -18.44 11.70
C PHE A 23 0.26 -19.40 11.54
N LEU A 24 1.32 -18.97 10.86
CA LEU A 24 2.53 -19.77 10.69
C LEU A 24 3.21 -20.03 12.05
N SER A 25 3.28 -19.01 12.90
CA SER A 25 3.87 -19.10 14.24
C SER A 25 3.11 -20.09 15.12
N LEU A 26 1.77 -20.04 15.09
CA LEU A 26 0.91 -20.98 15.81
C LEU A 26 1.07 -22.41 15.27
N MET A 27 1.06 -22.59 13.95
CA MET A 27 1.25 -23.89 13.30
C MET A 27 2.60 -24.50 13.71
N LEU A 28 3.70 -23.76 13.60
CA LEU A 28 5.03 -24.24 13.96
C LEU A 28 5.11 -24.58 15.45
N LEU A 29 4.53 -23.78 16.34
CA LEU A 29 4.50 -24.09 17.77
C LEU A 29 3.78 -25.43 18.05
N ILE A 30 2.65 -25.70 17.38
CA ILE A 30 1.91 -26.96 17.52
C ILE A 30 2.75 -28.14 17.01
N LEU A 31 3.38 -28.01 15.85
CA LEU A 31 4.19 -29.08 15.25
C LEU A 31 5.44 -29.40 16.10
N ILE A 32 6.09 -28.37 16.66
CA ILE A 32 7.22 -28.54 17.58
C ILE A 32 6.75 -29.23 18.87
N LYS A 33 5.62 -28.81 19.46
CA LYS A 33 5.06 -29.46 20.67
C LYS A 33 4.67 -30.91 20.44
N LYS A 34 4.25 -31.28 19.23
CA LYS A 34 3.93 -32.66 18.86
C LYS A 34 5.17 -33.50 18.52
N ASN A 35 6.39 -32.95 18.64
CA ASN A 35 7.65 -33.57 18.23
C ASN A 35 7.69 -33.98 16.74
N ILE A 36 6.87 -33.34 15.89
CA ILE A 36 6.87 -33.56 14.44
C ILE A 36 8.04 -32.80 13.79
N LEU A 37 8.32 -31.59 14.30
CA LEU A 37 9.43 -30.74 13.86
C LEU A 37 10.42 -30.49 15.00
N PRO A 38 11.72 -30.30 14.70
CA PRO A 38 12.70 -29.94 15.71
C PRO A 38 12.44 -28.53 16.26
N PRO A 39 12.85 -28.22 17.51
CA PRO A 39 12.73 -26.86 18.07
C PRO A 39 13.41 -25.77 17.23
N MET A 40 14.44 -26.13 16.46
CA MET A 40 15.12 -25.24 15.52
C MET A 40 14.19 -24.68 14.44
N ALA A 41 13.06 -25.34 14.13
CA ALA A 41 12.08 -24.85 13.17
C ALA A 41 11.48 -23.48 13.55
N TRP A 42 11.58 -23.07 14.82
CA TRP A 42 11.21 -21.72 15.24
C TRP A 42 12.05 -20.61 14.58
N SER A 43 13.25 -20.92 14.08
CA SER A 43 14.07 -19.96 13.33
C SER A 43 13.36 -19.42 12.09
N ILE A 44 12.40 -20.17 11.53
CA ILE A 44 11.56 -19.73 10.41
C ILE A 44 10.69 -18.53 10.83
N VAL A 45 10.15 -18.54 12.05
CA VAL A 45 9.36 -17.41 12.60
C VAL A 45 10.25 -16.17 12.77
N VAL A 46 11.47 -16.37 13.26
CA VAL A 46 12.46 -15.29 13.43
C VAL A 46 12.86 -14.69 12.08
N LEU A 47 13.14 -15.54 11.09
CA LEU A 47 13.49 -15.09 9.75
C LEU A 47 12.32 -14.34 9.11
N LEU A 48 11.10 -14.88 9.19
CA LEU A 48 9.93 -14.25 8.60
C LEU A 48 9.58 -12.92 9.28
N SER A 49 9.68 -12.83 10.60
CA SER A 49 9.49 -11.55 11.32
C SER A 49 10.58 -10.53 11.01
N GLY A 50 11.81 -10.97 10.74
CA GLY A 50 12.87 -10.09 10.24
C GLY A 50 12.59 -9.55 8.84
N ILE A 51 12.08 -10.40 7.93
CA ILE A 51 11.63 -9.95 6.61
C ILE A 51 10.46 -8.99 6.75
N TYR A 52 9.45 -9.31 7.57
CA TYR A 52 8.31 -8.44 7.84
C TYR A 52 8.75 -7.05 8.29
N LEU A 53 9.67 -6.98 9.26
CA LEU A 53 10.26 -5.73 9.73
C LEU A 53 10.95 -4.96 8.60
N GLY A 54 11.79 -5.63 7.81
CA GLY A 54 12.49 -5.00 6.70
C GLY A 54 11.53 -4.43 5.66
N THR A 55 10.50 -5.19 5.29
CA THR A 55 9.48 -4.73 4.34
C THR A 55 8.63 -3.60 4.91
N ALA A 56 8.33 -3.60 6.21
CA ALA A 56 7.52 -2.57 6.85
C ALA A 56 8.25 -1.21 6.83
N PHE A 57 9.54 -1.20 7.19
CA PHE A 57 10.37 0.00 7.09
C PHE A 57 10.52 0.51 5.65
N ILE A 58 10.70 -0.40 4.69
CA ILE A 58 10.77 -0.01 3.27
C ILE A 58 9.43 0.59 2.82
N ALA A 59 8.30 0.07 3.31
CA ALA A 59 6.98 0.58 2.95
C ALA A 59 6.74 1.99 3.52
N GLU A 60 7.10 2.22 4.78
CA GLU A 60 7.03 3.53 5.46
C GLU A 60 7.87 4.59 4.72
N GLU A 61 9.15 4.32 4.50
CA GLU A 61 10.08 5.23 3.79
C GLU A 61 9.62 5.53 2.36
N MET A 62 8.95 4.58 1.71
CA MET A 62 8.40 4.80 0.38
C MET A 62 7.10 5.60 0.41
N GLY A 63 6.23 5.38 1.40
CA GLY A 63 5.06 6.22 1.65
C GLY A 63 5.43 7.69 1.82
N GLU A 64 6.39 7.99 2.71
CA GLU A 64 6.86 9.36 2.96
C GLU A 64 7.41 10.07 1.70
N ARG A 65 8.00 9.33 0.76
CA ARG A 65 8.51 9.91 -0.49
C ARG A 65 7.40 10.32 -1.44
N ASP A 66 6.29 9.61 -1.42
CA ASP A 66 5.15 9.83 -2.31
C ASP A 66 4.08 10.73 -1.65
N GLU A 67 4.18 10.97 -0.33
CA GLU A 67 3.27 11.79 0.49
C GLU A 67 2.85 13.07 -0.23
N LYS A 68 3.80 13.96 -0.53
CA LYS A 68 3.50 15.27 -1.15
C LYS A 68 2.78 15.16 -2.49
N LYS A 69 3.11 14.14 -3.28
CA LYS A 69 2.52 13.91 -4.61
C LYS A 69 1.07 13.46 -4.47
N VAL A 70 0.81 12.59 -3.50
CA VAL A 70 -0.52 12.05 -3.22
C VAL A 70 -1.39 13.08 -2.50
N GLU A 71 -0.81 13.87 -1.59
CA GLU A 71 -1.47 14.93 -0.81
C GLU A 71 -2.14 15.98 -1.72
N GLU A 72 -1.50 16.35 -2.83
CA GLU A 72 -2.07 17.27 -3.83
C GLU A 72 -3.39 16.76 -4.44
N VAL A 73 -3.61 15.45 -4.43
CA VAL A 73 -4.81 14.80 -4.99
C VAL A 73 -5.84 14.47 -3.92
N VAL A 74 -5.41 13.88 -2.80
CA VAL A 74 -6.32 13.33 -1.78
C VAL A 74 -6.59 14.27 -0.60
N GLY A 75 -5.78 15.32 -0.45
CA GLY A 75 -5.80 16.23 0.69
C GLY A 75 -5.02 15.71 1.90
N HIS A 76 -4.71 16.63 2.81
CA HIS A 76 -3.89 16.36 4.00
C HIS A 76 -4.54 15.36 4.97
N ASP A 77 -5.72 15.69 5.49
CA ASP A 77 -6.34 14.91 6.59
C ASP A 77 -6.56 13.41 6.25
N PRO A 78 -7.06 13.03 5.06
CA PRO A 78 -7.22 11.60 4.73
C PRO A 78 -5.89 10.86 4.58
N LEU A 79 -4.85 11.56 4.12
CA LEU A 79 -3.51 10.98 3.96
C LEU A 79 -2.82 10.82 5.32
N GLU A 80 -2.87 11.85 6.17
CA GLU A 80 -2.33 11.83 7.53
C GLU A 80 -2.95 10.69 8.36
N GLU A 81 -4.27 10.48 8.26
CA GLU A 81 -4.94 9.36 8.95
C GLU A 81 -4.42 7.99 8.47
N HIS A 82 -4.09 7.84 7.19
CA HIS A 82 -3.52 6.61 6.65
C HIS A 82 -2.08 6.40 7.12
N GLU A 83 -1.28 7.47 7.11
CA GLU A 83 0.12 7.46 7.52
C GLU A 83 0.27 7.13 9.01
N GLU A 84 -0.52 7.74 9.88
CA GLU A 84 -0.48 7.47 11.34
C GLU A 84 -0.73 5.98 11.63
N LYS A 85 -1.62 5.34 10.85
CA LYS A 85 -1.91 3.90 10.96
C LYS A 85 -0.80 3.04 10.36
N GLY A 86 -0.16 3.51 9.30
CA GLY A 86 0.98 2.88 8.65
C GLY A 86 2.23 2.87 9.55
N GLU A 87 2.51 3.97 10.24
CA GLU A 87 3.68 4.16 11.12
C GLU A 87 3.71 3.12 12.26
N LEU A 88 2.55 2.64 12.71
CA LEU A 88 2.47 1.60 13.75
C LEU A 88 3.03 0.24 13.30
N ILE A 89 3.00 -0.06 11.99
CA ILE A 89 3.34 -1.38 11.45
C ILE A 89 4.83 -1.72 11.69
N PRO A 90 5.81 -0.88 11.34
CA PRO A 90 7.23 -1.09 11.67
C PRO A 90 7.49 -1.33 13.16
N TRP A 91 6.87 -0.53 14.05
CA TRP A 91 7.05 -0.68 15.50
C TRP A 91 6.54 -2.03 16.03
N ILE A 92 5.40 -2.48 15.53
CA ILE A 92 4.85 -3.79 15.88
C ILE A 92 5.72 -4.91 15.30
N ALA A 93 6.16 -4.77 14.04
CA ALA A 93 7.07 -5.73 13.40
C ALA A 93 8.39 -5.86 14.18
N ALA A 94 8.95 -4.74 14.65
CA ALA A 94 10.16 -4.70 15.45
C ALA A 94 9.96 -5.43 16.78
N THR A 95 8.85 -5.14 17.46
CA THR A 95 8.49 -5.79 18.73
C THR A 95 8.36 -7.30 18.57
N ILE A 96 7.64 -7.76 17.54
CA ILE A 96 7.49 -9.18 17.22
C ILE A 96 8.85 -9.82 16.93
N PHE A 97 9.69 -9.19 16.11
CA PHE A 97 11.01 -9.71 15.77
C PHE A 97 11.90 -9.88 17.02
N LEU A 98 11.98 -8.85 17.87
CA LEU A 98 12.77 -8.89 19.10
C LEU A 98 12.30 -9.98 20.06
N ILE A 99 10.99 -10.12 20.26
CA ILE A 99 10.43 -11.15 21.14
C ILE A 99 10.66 -12.54 20.54
N SER A 100 10.55 -12.69 19.22
CA SER A 100 10.73 -13.97 18.52
C SER A 100 12.16 -14.52 18.62
N LEU A 101 13.17 -13.67 18.85
CA LEU A 101 14.56 -14.07 19.08
C LEU A 101 14.77 -14.72 20.45
N THR A 102 13.98 -14.33 21.46
CA THR A 102 14.20 -14.75 22.84
C THR A 102 14.08 -16.28 23.09
N PRO A 103 13.20 -17.06 22.43
CA PRO A 103 13.17 -18.51 22.55
C PRO A 103 14.42 -19.23 22.03
N LEU A 104 15.23 -18.56 21.18
CA LEU A 104 16.50 -19.11 20.69
C LEU A 104 17.62 -18.98 21.73
N ALA A 105 17.59 -17.91 22.55
CA ALA A 105 18.65 -17.58 23.50
C ALA A 105 18.33 -17.91 24.97
N LEU A 106 17.05 -17.93 25.36
CA LEU A 106 16.62 -18.04 26.76
C LEU A 106 16.00 -19.41 27.10
N ASN A 107 15.99 -19.73 28.39
CA ASN A 107 15.37 -20.96 28.92
C ASN A 107 13.83 -20.91 28.91
N LYS A 108 13.21 -19.74 28.73
CA LYS A 108 11.75 -19.53 28.75
C LYS A 108 11.11 -19.64 27.36
N LYS A 109 11.38 -20.75 26.67
CA LYS A 109 11.04 -20.89 25.23
C LYS A 109 9.54 -20.79 24.95
N LEU A 110 8.72 -21.53 25.70
CA LEU A 110 7.28 -21.60 25.42
C LEU A 110 6.52 -20.30 25.73
N GLU A 111 6.83 -19.66 26.86
CA GLU A 111 6.19 -18.39 27.27
C GLU A 111 6.42 -17.31 26.21
N MET A 112 7.67 -17.17 25.74
CA MET A 112 8.03 -16.17 24.74
C MET A 112 7.48 -16.51 23.34
N GLN A 113 7.38 -17.79 22.98
CA GLN A 113 6.72 -18.23 21.75
C GLN A 113 5.22 -17.88 21.76
N LEU A 114 4.54 -18.13 22.86
CA LEU A 114 3.13 -17.76 23.02
C LEU A 114 2.94 -16.24 23.01
N LEU A 115 3.82 -15.51 23.68
CA LEU A 115 3.81 -14.04 23.66
C LEU A 115 3.98 -13.50 22.24
N THR A 116 4.93 -14.06 21.47
CA THR A 116 5.13 -13.71 20.05
C THR A 116 3.83 -13.89 19.27
N ILE A 117 3.18 -15.04 19.40
CA ILE A 117 1.92 -15.35 18.71
C ILE A 117 0.81 -14.37 19.09
N VAL A 118 0.63 -14.10 20.39
CA VAL A 118 -0.40 -13.17 20.88
C VAL A 118 -0.19 -11.78 20.32
N ILE A 119 1.05 -11.26 20.36
CA ILE A 119 1.37 -9.94 19.81
C ILE A 119 1.18 -9.92 18.29
N SER A 120 1.56 -10.99 17.58
CA SER A 120 1.32 -11.11 16.14
C SER A 120 -0.17 -11.08 15.78
N PHE A 121 -1.05 -11.70 16.58
CA PHE A 121 -2.49 -11.60 16.37
C PHE A 121 -3.04 -10.21 16.67
N VAL A 122 -2.57 -9.56 17.74
CA VAL A 122 -2.93 -8.17 18.07
C VAL A 122 -2.49 -7.22 16.95
N GLY A 123 -1.31 -7.46 16.37
CA GLY A 123 -0.77 -6.69 15.24
C GLY A 123 -1.58 -6.77 13.95
N LEU A 124 -2.55 -7.68 13.83
CA LEU A 124 -3.47 -7.71 12.69
C LEU A 124 -4.41 -6.50 12.66
N TYR A 125 -4.75 -5.94 13.82
CA TYR A 125 -5.66 -4.79 13.91
C TYR A 125 -5.17 -3.57 13.12
N PRO A 126 -3.99 -3.00 13.41
CA PRO A 126 -3.48 -1.85 12.64
C PRO A 126 -3.22 -2.20 11.18
N LEU A 127 -2.86 -3.45 10.87
CA LEU A 127 -2.69 -3.91 9.50
C LEU A 127 -4.00 -3.83 8.69
N MET A 128 -5.12 -4.21 9.30
CA MET A 128 -6.44 -4.07 8.69
C MET A 128 -6.87 -2.61 8.59
N GLU A 129 -6.54 -1.78 9.58
CA GLU A 129 -6.89 -0.36 9.59
C GLU A 129 -6.13 0.43 8.52
N ALA A 130 -4.83 0.18 8.36
CA ALA A 130 -4.02 0.71 7.28
C ALA A 130 -4.53 0.24 5.91
N GLY A 131 -4.92 -1.04 5.79
CA GLY A 131 -5.55 -1.56 4.56
C GLY A 131 -6.90 -0.90 4.24
N HIS A 132 -7.72 -0.61 5.26
CA HIS A 132 -9.00 0.05 5.09
C HIS A 132 -8.85 1.50 4.63
N THR A 133 -8.01 2.27 5.33
CA THR A 133 -7.72 3.68 4.99
C THR A 133 -7.01 3.80 3.64
N GLY A 134 -6.09 2.88 3.31
CA GLY A 134 -5.46 2.84 1.99
C GLY A 134 -6.47 2.56 0.87
N GLY A 135 -7.44 1.66 1.11
CA GLY A 135 -8.56 1.46 0.19
C GLY A 135 -9.43 2.71 0.05
N GLU A 136 -9.65 3.44 1.14
CA GLU A 136 -10.40 4.69 1.14
C GLU A 136 -9.71 5.78 0.30
N LEU A 137 -8.40 5.94 0.46
CA LEU A 137 -7.58 6.84 -0.36
C LEU A 137 -7.75 6.57 -1.85
N VAL A 138 -7.74 5.29 -2.25
CA VAL A 138 -7.89 4.92 -3.66
C VAL A 138 -9.32 5.13 -4.16
N TYR A 139 -10.32 4.63 -3.43
CA TYR A 139 -11.70 4.54 -3.95
C TYR A 139 -12.56 5.77 -3.67
N LYS A 140 -12.32 6.51 -2.58
CA LYS A 140 -13.07 7.74 -2.26
C LYS A 140 -12.33 9.00 -2.70
N TYR A 141 -11.01 9.05 -2.49
CA TYR A 141 -10.21 10.25 -2.71
C TYR A 141 -9.38 10.21 -4.00
N GLY A 142 -9.33 9.08 -4.70
CA GLY A 142 -8.73 9.01 -6.03
C GLY A 142 -7.20 8.97 -6.06
N ALA A 143 -6.53 8.52 -4.99
CA ALA A 143 -5.08 8.49 -4.85
C ALA A 143 -4.31 7.93 -6.06
N ALA A 144 -4.91 6.97 -6.79
CA ALA A 144 -4.30 6.39 -7.99
C ALA A 144 -3.99 7.43 -9.10
N GLN A 145 -4.72 8.54 -9.15
CA GLN A 145 -4.57 9.59 -10.16
C GLN A 145 -3.23 10.33 -10.02
N ALA A 146 -2.65 10.39 -8.82
CA ALA A 146 -1.34 11.00 -8.56
C ALA A 146 -0.21 10.33 -9.37
N HIS A 147 -0.38 9.09 -9.82
CA HIS A 147 0.62 8.34 -10.57
C HIS A 147 0.27 8.16 -12.06
N MET A 148 -0.85 8.70 -12.53
CA MET A 148 -1.27 8.57 -13.93
C MET A 148 -0.65 9.62 -14.87
N THR A 149 -0.13 10.72 -14.33
CA THR A 149 0.40 11.84 -15.13
C THR A 149 1.75 11.53 -15.79
N GLU A 150 2.56 10.62 -15.21
CA GLU A 150 3.83 10.18 -15.81
C GLU A 150 3.64 9.43 -17.12
N THR A 151 2.48 8.80 -17.32
CA THR A 151 2.20 8.07 -18.56
C THR A 151 1.85 9.03 -19.71
N GLN A 152 1.26 10.20 -19.40
CA GLN A 152 0.77 11.17 -20.40
C GLN A 152 1.87 12.01 -21.09
N GLU A 153 3.06 12.13 -20.48
CA GLU A 153 4.18 12.84 -21.11
C GLU A 153 4.96 11.95 -22.10
N GLU A 154 5.03 10.63 -21.86
CA GLU A 154 5.71 9.69 -22.76
C GLU A 154 4.91 9.38 -24.04
N ASP A 155 3.58 9.27 -23.94
CA ASP A 155 2.70 9.05 -25.10
C ASP A 155 2.46 10.34 -25.91
N CYS A 156 2.63 11.53 -25.34
CA CYS A 156 2.70 12.77 -26.14
C CYS A 156 4.06 12.97 -26.83
N ALA A 157 5.16 12.52 -26.24
CA ALA A 157 6.51 12.66 -26.83
C ALA A 157 6.79 11.65 -27.95
N THR A 158 6.25 10.43 -27.86
CA THR A 158 6.45 9.37 -28.87
C THR A 158 5.63 9.57 -30.14
N ASN A 159 4.60 10.42 -30.13
CA ASN A 159 3.79 10.77 -31.30
C ASN A 159 4.39 11.90 -32.17
N LEU A 160 5.58 12.42 -31.85
CA LEU A 160 6.24 13.48 -32.64
C LEU A 160 7.31 12.98 -33.63
N GLU A 161 7.60 11.68 -33.67
CA GLU A 161 8.55 11.10 -34.65
C GLU A 161 7.87 10.37 -35.82
N GLY A 162 6.54 10.41 -35.92
CA GLY A 162 5.78 9.83 -37.03
C GLY A 162 4.67 10.74 -37.51
N ASP A 163 4.76 11.14 -38.78
CA ASP A 163 3.79 11.92 -39.57
C ASP A 163 3.75 13.45 -39.37
N ILE A 164 4.39 14.11 -40.34
CA ILE A 164 4.00 15.44 -40.81
C ILE A 164 2.67 15.26 -41.57
N SER A 165 1.55 15.56 -40.91
CA SER A 165 0.37 16.16 -41.57
C SER A 165 -0.66 16.61 -40.53
N ASP A 166 -0.72 17.93 -40.36
CA ASP A 166 -1.89 18.77 -40.10
C ASP A 166 -2.82 18.48 -38.89
N ASP A 167 -2.78 19.44 -37.95
CA ASP A 167 -3.84 19.96 -37.08
C ASP A 167 -4.52 19.04 -36.05
N ALA A 168 -3.97 19.02 -34.83
CA ALA A 168 -4.76 19.06 -33.59
C ALA A 168 -3.88 19.46 -32.38
N ASN A 169 -3.88 20.75 -32.07
CA ASN A 169 -3.26 21.34 -30.88
C ASN A 169 -3.93 20.80 -29.60
N CYS A 170 -3.18 20.10 -28.75
CA CYS A 170 -3.65 19.49 -27.49
C CYS A 170 -3.81 20.53 -26.36
N SER A 171 -4.46 21.66 -26.64
CA SER A 171 -4.72 22.70 -25.63
C SER A 171 -6.14 23.30 -25.69
N THR A 172 -7.02 22.83 -26.56
CA THR A 172 -8.35 23.45 -26.75
C THR A 172 -9.54 22.58 -26.32
N LYS A 173 -9.36 21.66 -25.36
CA LYS A 173 -10.46 20.86 -24.80
C LYS A 173 -10.82 21.18 -23.34
N LEU A 174 -10.25 22.23 -22.76
CA LEU A 174 -10.66 22.74 -21.44
C LEU A 174 -11.37 24.11 -21.48
N GLU A 175 -11.43 24.79 -22.62
CA GLU A 175 -12.13 26.09 -22.74
C GLU A 175 -13.50 26.03 -23.45
N ASN A 176 -13.91 24.89 -24.03
CA ASN A 176 -15.09 24.81 -24.89
C ASN A 176 -16.33 24.15 -24.28
N GLU A 177 -16.36 23.97 -22.95
CA GLU A 177 -17.55 23.47 -22.24
C GLU A 177 -18.24 24.53 -21.36
N SER A 178 -17.81 25.80 -21.42
CA SER A 178 -18.42 26.91 -20.67
C SER A 178 -19.25 27.89 -21.51
N ASP A 179 -19.38 27.72 -22.83
CA ASP A 179 -19.96 28.77 -23.71
C ASP A 179 -20.94 28.24 -24.78
N LYS A 180 -21.81 27.30 -24.39
CA LYS A 180 -22.99 26.91 -25.19
C LYS A 180 -24.21 26.68 -24.30
N ASN A 181 -24.65 27.73 -23.64
CA ASN A 181 -26.04 27.88 -23.24
C ASN A 181 -26.31 29.38 -23.33
N ASP A 182 -26.54 29.87 -24.54
CA ASP A 182 -27.35 31.05 -24.83
C ASP A 182 -27.61 31.08 -26.35
N ASP A 183 -28.90 31.22 -26.70
CA ASP A 183 -29.45 31.74 -27.96
C ASP A 183 -29.27 30.88 -29.24
N ASP A 184 -30.26 30.58 -30.09
CA ASP A 184 -31.64 31.00 -30.29
C ASP A 184 -32.31 29.94 -31.19
N HIS A 185 -33.64 29.83 -31.18
CA HIS A 185 -34.44 29.83 -32.41
C HIS A 185 -35.94 29.86 -32.10
N ASP A 186 -36.50 31.07 -32.19
CA ASP A 186 -37.86 31.30 -32.64
C ASP A 186 -37.99 30.81 -34.10
N GLU A 187 -39.04 30.04 -34.41
CA GLU A 187 -39.70 30.07 -35.71
C GLU A 187 -41.20 29.73 -35.55
N ASP A 188 -42.02 30.68 -36.00
CA ASP A 188 -43.47 30.73 -36.01
C ASP A 188 -44.13 29.62 -36.84
N TYR A 189 -45.31 29.15 -36.39
CA TYR A 189 -46.42 28.75 -37.26
C TYR A 189 -47.76 29.21 -36.64
N GLU A 190 -48.41 30.16 -37.31
CA GLU A 190 -49.82 30.56 -37.11
C GLU A 190 -50.79 29.62 -37.86
N ASP A 191 -52.05 29.66 -37.37
CA ASP A 191 -53.35 29.12 -37.84
C ASP A 191 -53.72 27.63 -37.60
#